data_AF-Z9JGH6-F1
#
_entry.id   AF-Z9JGH6-F1
#
_cell.length_a   1.000
_cell.length_b   1.000
_cell.length_c   1.000
_cell.angle_alpha   90.00
_cell.angle_beta   90.00
_cell.angle_gamma   90.00
#
_symmetry.space_group_name_H-M   'P 1'
#
loop_
_entity.id
_entity.type
_entity.pdbx_description
1 polymer ?
#
loop_
_entity_poly.entity_id
_entity_poly.type
_entity_poly.pdbx_seq_one_letter_code
_entity_poly.pdbx_strand_id
1 'polypeptide(L)'
;MRGDWMLTQEQIDSICDPDRSDEPLHFLWSYVGDAHGISSTQIDKDSFEERKNDFFFVLRKLMDEGRFKLGHRKEERIMQGSTEEVLEPFRQCFPASDEALEKGLWLVFEECPFVAVWVYKGLGEHGEDDYGWCF
;
A
#
# COMPACT_ATOMS: atom_id res chain seq x y z
N MET A 1 -26.80 11.56 -1.71
CA MET A 1 -25.62 12.45 -1.72
C MET A 1 -24.41 11.55 -1.57
N ARG A 2 -23.69 11.26 -2.65
CA ARG A 2 -22.37 10.61 -2.59
C ARG A 2 -21.38 11.76 -2.40
N GLY A 3 -20.80 11.87 -1.20
CA GLY A 3 -19.71 12.82 -0.97
C GLY A 3 -18.46 12.29 -1.67
N ASP A 4 -17.66 13.18 -2.26
CA ASP A 4 -16.29 12.85 -2.66
C ASP A 4 -15.53 12.45 -1.39
N TRP A 5 -15.46 11.15 -1.09
CA TRP A 5 -14.64 10.64 0.00
C TRP A 5 -13.19 10.63 -0.47
N MET A 6 -12.50 11.75 -0.25
CA MET A 6 -11.05 11.79 -0.18
C MET A 6 -10.63 11.67 1.28
N LEU A 7 -9.59 10.89 1.58
CA LEU A 7 -9.01 10.83 2.92
C LEU A 7 -8.73 12.24 3.45
N THR A 8 -9.11 12.51 4.70
CA THR A 8 -8.71 13.74 5.38
C THR A 8 -7.21 13.71 5.70
N GLN A 9 -6.62 14.88 5.95
CA GLN A 9 -5.21 14.94 6.36
C GLN A 9 -4.94 14.13 7.63
N GLU A 10 -5.86 14.15 8.60
CA GLU A 10 -5.75 13.36 9.84
C GLU A 10 -5.75 11.85 9.56
N GLN A 11 -6.60 11.38 8.64
CA GLN A 11 -6.60 9.98 8.22
C GLN A 11 -5.31 9.61 7.51
N ILE A 12 -4.83 10.46 6.60
CA ILE A 12 -3.55 10.26 5.90
C ILE A 12 -2.39 10.19 6.90
N ASP A 13 -2.35 11.11 7.86
CA ASP A 13 -1.29 11.16 8.88
C ASP A 13 -1.30 9.90 9.76
N SER A 14 -2.49 9.45 10.18
CA SER A 14 -2.67 8.18 10.90
C SER A 14 -2.22 6.98 10.07
N ILE A 15 -2.61 6.89 8.80
CA ILE A 15 -2.23 5.76 7.92
C ILE A 15 -0.72 5.76 7.66
N CYS A 16 -0.11 6.93 7.48
CA CYS A 16 1.31 7.10 7.16
C CYS A 16 2.21 7.24 8.41
N ASP A 17 1.69 6.93 9.60
CA ASP A 17 2.42 7.04 10.86
C ASP A 17 3.73 6.22 10.80
N PRO A 18 4.89 6.79 11.14
CA PRO A 18 6.16 6.06 11.22
C PRO A 18 6.12 4.80 12.09
N ASP A 19 5.29 4.76 13.12
CA ASP A 19 5.15 3.59 14.00
C ASP A 19 4.49 2.39 13.30
N ARG A 20 3.93 2.58 12.10
CA ARG A 20 3.37 1.54 11.20
C ARG A 20 4.37 1.05 10.15
N SER A 21 5.65 1.40 10.29
CA SER A 21 6.71 0.78 9.49
C SER A 21 6.77 -0.73 9.81
N ASP A 22 7.31 -1.53 8.89
CA ASP A 22 7.32 -3.02 8.94
C ASP A 22 5.98 -3.72 8.68
N GLU A 23 4.97 -3.01 8.21
CA GLU A 23 3.68 -3.63 7.89
C GLU A 23 3.56 -4.02 6.40
N PRO A 24 3.06 -5.23 6.09
CA PRO A 24 2.72 -5.61 4.72
C PRO A 24 1.57 -4.78 4.10
N LEU A 25 1.46 -4.85 2.77
CA LEU A 25 0.47 -4.09 1.98
C LEU A 25 -0.99 -4.26 2.45
N HIS A 26 -1.35 -5.43 2.99
CA HIS A 26 -2.73 -5.70 3.43
C HIS A 26 -3.16 -4.88 4.65
N PHE A 27 -2.23 -4.46 5.52
CA PHE A 27 -2.55 -3.55 6.62
C PHE A 27 -2.83 -2.14 6.12
N LEU A 28 -2.01 -1.63 5.19
CA LEU A 28 -2.27 -0.34 4.54
C LEU A 28 -3.65 -0.33 3.85
N TRP A 29 -4.02 -1.43 3.17
CA TRP A 29 -5.36 -1.59 2.64
C TRP A 29 -6.44 -1.56 3.74
N SER A 30 -6.23 -2.29 4.84
CA SER A 30 -7.17 -2.30 5.98
C SER A 30 -7.37 -0.92 6.58
N TYR A 31 -6.31 -0.12 6.74
CA TYR A 31 -6.45 1.22 7.31
C TYR A 31 -7.18 2.20 6.41
N VAL A 32 -7.02 2.06 5.09
CA VAL A 32 -7.85 2.79 4.13
C VAL A 32 -9.31 2.35 4.26
N GLY A 33 -9.57 1.05 4.41
CA GLY A 33 -10.90 0.52 4.75
C GLY A 33 -11.50 1.18 5.99
N ASP A 34 -10.76 1.18 7.10
CA ASP A 34 -11.19 1.76 8.37
C ASP A 34 -11.47 3.27 8.25
N ALA A 35 -10.66 4.00 7.48
CA ALA A 35 -10.89 5.42 7.20
C ALA A 35 -12.19 5.68 6.40
N HIS A 36 -12.60 4.73 5.58
CA HIS A 36 -13.89 4.72 4.88
C HIS A 36 -15.04 4.14 5.74
N GLY A 37 -14.78 3.77 6.99
CA GLY A 37 -15.76 3.14 7.89
C GLY A 37 -16.11 1.69 7.51
N ILE A 38 -15.24 1.03 6.75
CA ILE A 38 -15.42 -0.34 6.25
C ILE A 38 -14.41 -1.25 6.94
N SER A 39 -14.91 -2.13 7.81
CA SER A 39 -14.04 -3.13 8.45
C SER A 39 -13.55 -4.16 7.43
N SER A 40 -12.41 -4.79 7.74
CA SER A 40 -11.80 -5.87 6.94
C SER A 40 -12.72 -7.09 6.67
N THR A 41 -13.84 -7.21 7.39
CA THR A 41 -14.80 -8.31 7.18
C THR A 41 -15.94 -7.97 6.23
N GLN A 42 -16.15 -6.68 5.94
CA GLN A 42 -17.24 -6.16 5.11
C GLN A 42 -16.87 -6.16 3.63
N ILE A 43 -17.88 -6.30 2.79
CA ILE A 43 -17.79 -6.10 1.33
C ILE A 43 -18.62 -4.85 1.04
N ASP A 44 -18.00 -3.85 0.42
CA ASP A 44 -18.69 -2.64 -0.01
C ASP A 44 -18.22 -2.26 -1.42
N LYS A 45 -19.05 -2.66 -2.39
CA LYS A 45 -18.81 -2.46 -3.82
C LYS A 45 -18.87 -1.00 -4.22
N ASP A 46 -19.64 -0.19 -3.49
CA ASP A 46 -19.87 1.20 -3.87
C ASP A 46 -18.64 2.06 -3.60
N SER A 47 -17.82 1.70 -2.61
CA SER A 47 -16.62 2.43 -2.21
C SER A 47 -15.30 1.76 -2.63
N PHE A 48 -15.35 0.60 -3.33
CA PHE A 48 -14.14 -0.13 -3.73
C PHE A 48 -13.16 0.72 -4.55
N GLU A 49 -13.65 1.38 -5.60
CA GLU A 49 -12.79 2.21 -6.47
C GLU A 49 -12.23 3.44 -5.73
N GLU A 50 -13.00 4.03 -4.82
CA GLU A 50 -12.55 5.15 -3.97
C GLU A 50 -11.43 4.68 -3.03
N ARG A 51 -11.63 3.57 -2.31
CA ARG A 51 -10.60 2.96 -1.46
C ARG A 51 -9.35 2.56 -2.25
N LYS A 52 -9.52 2.01 -3.45
CA LYS A 52 -8.40 1.67 -4.34
C LYS A 52 -7.58 2.91 -4.69
N ASN A 53 -8.23 4.00 -5.07
CA ASN A 53 -7.54 5.27 -5.36
C ASN A 53 -6.79 5.79 -4.14
N ASP A 54 -7.41 5.78 -2.97
CA ASP A 54 -6.80 6.23 -1.71
C ASP A 54 -5.63 5.33 -1.27
N PHE A 55 -5.73 4.02 -1.46
CA PHE A 55 -4.63 3.08 -1.23
C PHE A 55 -3.42 3.42 -2.10
N PHE A 56 -3.62 3.61 -3.41
CA PHE A 56 -2.52 4.00 -4.30
C PHE A 56 -1.99 5.42 -4.02
N PHE A 57 -2.82 6.32 -3.52
CA PHE A 57 -2.39 7.64 -3.06
C PHE A 57 -1.47 7.54 -1.83
N VAL A 58 -1.83 6.72 -0.84
CA VAL A 58 -1.00 6.46 0.35
C VAL A 58 0.35 5.89 -0.05
N LEU A 59 0.37 4.88 -0.93
CA LEU A 59 1.63 4.30 -1.43
C LEU A 59 2.50 5.35 -2.12
N ARG A 60 1.90 6.16 -3.01
CA ARG A 60 2.60 7.25 -3.70
C ARG A 60 3.22 8.24 -2.71
N LYS A 61 2.46 8.65 -1.69
CA LYS A 61 2.95 9.56 -0.64
C LYS A 61 4.16 8.99 0.09
N LEU A 62 4.08 7.74 0.56
CA LEU A 62 5.18 7.09 1.27
C LEU A 62 6.43 6.90 0.39
N MET A 63 6.24 6.61 -0.90
CA MET A 63 7.32 6.50 -1.88
C MET A 63 7.98 7.85 -2.19
N ASP A 64 7.18 8.91 -2.39
CA ASP A 64 7.66 10.27 -2.65
C ASP A 64 8.44 10.83 -1.43
N GLU A 65 8.09 10.42 -0.20
CA GLU A 65 8.85 10.71 1.03
C GLU A 65 10.13 9.87 1.19
N GLY A 66 10.32 8.87 0.33
CA GLY A 66 11.44 7.94 0.37
C GLY A 66 11.44 7.05 1.62
N ARG A 67 10.27 6.77 2.18
CA ARG A 67 10.06 5.87 3.34
C ARG A 67 9.66 4.46 2.92
N PHE A 68 9.20 4.31 1.67
CA PHE A 68 8.62 3.08 1.17
C PHE A 68 9.05 2.83 -0.28
N LYS A 69 9.15 1.57 -0.65
CA LYS A 69 9.35 1.10 -2.03
C LYS A 69 8.50 -0.14 -2.27
N LEU A 70 8.26 -0.46 -3.55
CA LEU A 70 7.70 -1.75 -3.94
C LEU A 70 8.82 -2.70 -4.32
N GLY A 71 8.80 -3.90 -3.74
CA GLY A 71 9.62 -5.02 -4.15
C GLY A 71 8.87 -5.91 -5.13
N HIS A 72 9.59 -6.56 -6.05
CA HIS A 72 9.03 -7.62 -6.87
C HIS A 72 9.11 -8.95 -6.11
N ARG A 73 7.95 -9.51 -5.72
CA ARG A 73 7.83 -10.68 -4.82
C ARG A 73 8.70 -11.86 -5.25
N LYS A 74 8.73 -12.17 -6.57
CA LYS A 74 9.45 -13.35 -7.09
C LYS A 74 10.91 -13.11 -7.48
N GLU A 75 11.26 -11.85 -7.77
CA GLU A 75 12.62 -11.52 -8.21
C GLU A 75 13.46 -10.97 -7.06
N GLU A 76 12.83 -10.79 -5.89
CA GLU A 76 13.46 -10.31 -4.66
C GLU A 76 14.29 -9.04 -4.87
N ARG A 77 13.81 -8.17 -5.77
CA ARG A 77 14.45 -6.89 -6.08
C ARG A 77 13.49 -5.74 -5.89
N ILE A 78 14.04 -4.62 -5.46
CA ILE A 78 13.32 -3.35 -5.35
C ILE A 78 13.05 -2.83 -6.77
N MET A 79 11.80 -2.48 -7.03
CA MET A 79 11.38 -1.85 -8.29
C MET A 79 12.10 -0.51 -8.47
N GLN A 80 12.53 -0.23 -9.69
CA GLN A 80 13.27 0.99 -10.05
C GLN A 80 12.44 1.83 -11.01
N GLY A 81 12.63 3.15 -10.97
CA GLY A 81 11.90 4.12 -11.78
C GLY A 81 11.29 5.23 -10.94
N SER A 82 10.54 6.11 -11.58
CA SER A 82 9.70 7.08 -10.89
C SER A 82 8.57 6.39 -10.13
N THR A 83 8.01 7.06 -9.12
CA THR A 83 6.86 6.55 -8.35
C THR A 83 5.71 6.10 -9.26
N GLU A 84 5.43 6.84 -10.34
CA GLU A 84 4.36 6.49 -11.26
C GLU A 84 4.67 5.25 -12.10
N GLU A 85 5.89 5.15 -12.65
CA GLU A 85 6.32 3.97 -13.43
C GLU A 85 6.30 2.68 -12.60
N VAL A 86 6.54 2.80 -11.28
CA VAL A 86 6.51 1.66 -10.36
C VAL A 86 5.08 1.31 -9.93
N LEU A 87 4.20 2.28 -9.74
CA LEU A 87 2.81 2.03 -9.33
C LEU A 87 1.90 1.60 -10.48
N GLU A 88 2.17 2.03 -11.71
CA GLU A 88 1.32 1.71 -12.87
C GLU A 88 1.15 0.19 -13.10
N PRO A 89 2.22 -0.63 -13.11
CA PRO A 89 2.08 -2.10 -13.17
C PRO A 89 1.27 -2.68 -12.00
N PHE A 90 1.39 -2.10 -10.81
CA PHE A 90 0.62 -2.54 -9.65
C PHE A 90 -0.87 -2.25 -9.82
N ARG A 91 -1.24 -1.08 -10.35
CA ARG A 91 -2.64 -0.76 -10.68
C ARG A 91 -3.23 -1.71 -11.72
N GLN A 92 -2.44 -2.07 -12.74
CA GLN A 92 -2.87 -2.94 -13.83
C GLN A 92 -3.21 -4.37 -13.38
N CYS A 93 -2.46 -4.91 -12.41
CA CYS A 93 -2.75 -6.24 -11.87
C CYS A 93 -3.63 -6.21 -10.60
N PHE A 94 -3.93 -5.02 -10.05
CA PHE A 94 -4.73 -4.91 -8.84
C PHE A 94 -6.15 -5.46 -9.09
N PRO A 95 -6.72 -6.25 -8.15
CA PRO A 95 -8.07 -6.78 -8.28
C PRO A 95 -9.13 -5.73 -8.64
N ALA A 96 -10.17 -6.18 -9.33
CA ALA A 96 -11.26 -5.32 -9.81
C ALA A 96 -12.48 -5.27 -8.86
N SER A 97 -12.44 -5.97 -7.73
CA SER A 97 -13.47 -5.92 -6.70
C SER A 97 -12.96 -6.41 -5.34
N ASP A 98 -13.72 -6.13 -4.27
CA ASP A 98 -13.46 -6.66 -2.92
C ASP A 98 -13.40 -8.19 -2.88
N GLU A 99 -14.24 -8.87 -3.66
CA GLU A 99 -14.24 -10.33 -3.74
C GLU A 99 -12.95 -10.86 -4.33
N ALA A 100 -12.46 -10.25 -5.42
CA ALA A 100 -11.20 -10.65 -6.05
C ALA A 100 -9.98 -10.25 -5.21
N LEU A 101 -10.09 -9.20 -4.40
CA LEU A 101 -9.06 -8.81 -3.44
C LEU A 101 -9.05 -9.71 -2.19
N GLU A 102 -10.04 -10.60 -2.05
CA GLU A 102 -10.20 -11.51 -0.92
C GLU A 102 -10.05 -10.81 0.44
N LYS A 103 -10.74 -9.67 0.59
CA LYS A 103 -10.68 -8.83 1.81
C LYS A 103 -9.25 -8.36 2.16
N GLY A 104 -8.43 -8.14 1.15
CA GLY A 104 -7.03 -7.73 1.29
C GLY A 104 -6.04 -8.90 1.31
N LEU A 105 -6.49 -10.15 1.45
CA LEU A 105 -5.59 -11.31 1.48
C LEU A 105 -4.85 -11.54 0.16
N TRP A 106 -5.44 -11.12 -0.97
CA TRP A 106 -4.74 -11.21 -2.25
C TRP A 106 -3.37 -10.51 -2.21
N LEU A 107 -3.20 -9.45 -1.41
CA LEU A 107 -1.93 -8.72 -1.27
C LEU A 107 -0.80 -9.53 -0.61
N VAL A 108 -1.13 -10.60 0.12
CA VAL A 108 -0.14 -11.52 0.72
C VAL A 108 0.06 -12.80 -0.09
N PHE A 109 -0.81 -13.09 -1.06
CA PHE A 109 -0.69 -14.27 -1.89
C PHE A 109 0.41 -14.13 -2.96
N GLU A 110 0.85 -15.27 -3.51
CA GLU A 110 1.90 -15.30 -4.54
C GLU A 110 1.45 -14.68 -5.88
N GLU A 111 0.14 -14.57 -6.09
CA GLU A 111 -0.51 -13.92 -7.22
C GLU A 111 -0.29 -12.41 -7.21
N CYS A 112 -0.11 -11.78 -6.05
CA CYS A 112 0.31 -10.39 -5.96
C CYS A 112 1.82 -10.31 -6.22
N PRO A 113 2.27 -9.70 -7.34
CA PRO A 113 3.67 -9.68 -7.69
C PRO A 113 4.48 -8.64 -6.90
N PHE A 114 3.82 -7.87 -6.02
CA PHE A 114 4.43 -6.77 -5.26
C PHE A 114 4.43 -7.04 -3.76
N VAL A 115 5.48 -6.56 -3.10
CA VAL A 115 5.63 -6.59 -1.64
C VAL A 115 6.01 -5.21 -1.11
N ALA A 116 5.65 -4.94 0.14
CA ALA A 116 6.04 -3.73 0.83
C ALA A 116 7.53 -3.80 1.20
N VAL A 117 8.25 -2.71 0.95
CA VAL A 117 9.66 -2.56 1.37
C VAL A 117 9.81 -1.22 2.08
N TRP A 118 9.96 -1.26 3.40
CA TRP A 118 10.18 -0.08 4.24
C TRP A 118 11.65 0.33 4.22
N VAL A 119 11.92 1.64 4.17
CA VAL A 119 13.27 2.20 4.02
C VAL A 119 13.77 2.77 5.35
N TYR A 120 14.84 2.19 5.87
CA TYR A 120 15.52 2.58 7.10
C TYR A 120 16.80 3.33 6.79
N LYS A 121 16.70 4.66 6.67
CA LYS A 121 17.79 5.50 6.18
C LYS A 121 19.02 5.46 7.09
N GLY A 122 20.17 5.11 6.51
CA GLY A 122 21.46 5.13 7.19
C GLY A 122 21.62 4.12 8.35
N LEU A 123 20.77 3.09 8.41
CA LEU A 123 20.81 2.07 9.48
C LEU A 123 21.57 0.79 9.09
N GLY A 124 22.01 0.65 7.83
CA GLY A 124 22.82 -0.50 7.37
C GLY A 124 24.28 -0.46 7.82
N GLU A 125 25.01 -1.55 7.58
CA GLU A 125 26.36 -1.81 8.16
C GLU A 125 27.43 -0.75 7.79
N HIS A 126 27.16 0.10 6.79
CA HIS A 126 28.05 1.18 6.36
C HIS A 126 27.36 2.55 6.23
N GLY A 127 26.25 2.77 6.93
CA GLY A 127 25.44 3.99 6.79
C GLY A 127 24.65 4.02 5.48
N GLU A 128 24.49 2.86 4.85
CA GLU A 128 23.56 2.63 3.76
C GLU A 128 22.12 2.49 4.28
N ASP A 129 21.15 2.64 3.38
CA ASP A 129 19.75 2.39 3.71
C ASP A 129 19.55 0.89 3.92
N ASP A 130 18.89 0.53 5.01
CA ASP A 130 18.39 -0.83 5.25
C ASP A 130 16.94 -0.96 4.76
N TYR A 131 16.52 -2.18 4.42
CA TYR A 131 15.25 -2.45 3.74
C TYR A 131 14.45 -3.54 4.46
N GLY A 132 13.33 -3.15 5.09
CA GLY A 132 12.38 -4.06 5.73
C GLY A 132 11.40 -4.64 4.72
N TRP A 133 11.60 -5.89 4.30
CA TRP A 133 10.71 -6.60 3.38
C TRP A 133 9.53 -7.24 4.11
N CYS A 134 8.30 -6.88 3.72
CA CYS A 134 7.07 -7.31 4.38
C CYS A 134 6.16 -8.06 3.41
N PHE A 135 5.96 -9.36 3.65
CA PHE A 135 5.31 -10.32 2.75
C PHE A 135 3.82 -10.55 3.03
#